data_AF-A0A0H5CXX0-F1
#
_entry.id   AF-A0A0H5CXX0-F1
#
_cell.length_a   1.000
_cell.length_b   1.000
_cell.length_c   1.000
_cell.angle_alpha   90.00
_cell.angle_beta   90.00
_cell.angle_gamma   90.00
#
_symmetry.space_group_name_H-M   'P 1'
#
loop_
_entity.id
_entity.type
_entity.pdbx_description
1 polymer ?
#
loop_
_entity_poly.entity_id
_entity_poly.type
_entity_poly.pdbx_seq_one_letter_code
_entity_poly.pdbx_strand_id
1 'polypeptide(L)'
;MTTDITPTTILTGVDLPLDGRGLRMGGATDLNGDGLTDLVFISGTFPPEEPIAGTPVVMINQGNGNFQQVDLGPDVSGLVHPREVEFADFNEDGFLDILIAGHGYDTHPFPGEANTLLLSTGSGTYVDASKNLPEDDTGFTHSLSVGDINGDGKQDALIGNLPGNSGPHLVLGDGTGQFTRHDLEPVRFNDGTDSWTASFFANVDADDQLELITGVEVGGPSRVYDFDTSSNRFVLQQELPVGLFGQGTTTVSDIKTADLNNDGLTDIVMAQTDSSYQGAGLQVLIQEHDGSYSDKTDTFMQGVDLGGFVAQMVRGIHCLNPVG
;
A
#
# COMPACT_ATOMS: atom_id res chain seq x y z
N MET A 1 -1.72 33.28 25.44
CA MET A 1 -1.06 33.96 24.31
C MET A 1 -0.79 32.88 23.29
N THR A 2 -1.63 32.81 22.27
CA THR A 2 -1.52 31.89 21.14
C THR A 2 -0.48 32.47 20.19
N THR A 3 0.65 31.80 20.03
CA THR A 3 1.61 32.14 18.96
C THR A 3 1.08 31.54 17.68
N ASP A 4 0.45 32.38 16.85
CA ASP A 4 0.16 32.08 15.45
C ASP A 4 1.47 31.69 14.75
N ILE A 5 1.51 30.46 14.25
CA ILE A 5 2.57 30.00 13.37
C ILE A 5 2.14 30.35 11.96
N THR A 6 2.40 31.58 11.51
CA THR A 6 2.32 31.92 10.08
C THR A 6 3.55 31.32 9.39
N PRO A 7 3.42 30.35 8.46
CA PRO A 7 4.57 29.86 7.71
C PRO A 7 5.01 30.98 6.75
N THR A 8 6.04 31.73 7.12
CA THR A 8 6.60 32.82 6.32
C THR A 8 7.89 32.43 5.60
N THR A 9 8.22 31.14 5.56
CA THR A 9 9.35 30.64 4.78
C THR A 9 8.83 29.65 3.77
N ILE A 10 8.58 30.13 2.55
CA ILE A 10 8.68 29.28 1.37
C ILE A 10 10.16 28.89 1.32
N LEU A 11 10.48 27.72 1.89
CA LEU A 11 11.71 27.01 1.55
C LEU A 11 11.75 26.97 0.03
N THR A 12 12.91 27.25 -0.59
CA THR A 12 13.09 27.20 -2.03
C THR A 12 12.84 25.78 -2.54
N GLY A 13 11.57 25.43 -2.71
CA GLY A 13 11.08 24.19 -3.27
C GLY A 13 10.83 24.36 -4.76
N VAL A 14 10.93 23.27 -5.49
CA VAL A 14 10.38 23.18 -6.83
C VAL A 14 8.86 23.02 -6.67
N ASP A 15 8.08 23.93 -7.26
CA ASP A 15 6.65 23.66 -7.46
C ASP A 15 6.55 22.50 -8.45
N LEU A 16 6.18 21.33 -7.95
CA LEU A 16 5.71 20.28 -8.83
C LEU A 16 4.39 20.77 -9.46
N PRO A 17 4.13 20.51 -10.76
CA PRO A 17 2.96 21.00 -11.48
C PRO A 17 1.67 20.25 -11.05
N LEU A 18 1.35 20.35 -9.76
CA LEU A 18 0.29 19.60 -9.10
C LEU A 18 -0.87 20.52 -8.69
N ASP A 19 -0.85 21.79 -9.08
CA ASP A 19 -1.95 22.76 -8.95
C ASP A 19 -2.59 22.85 -7.55
N GLY A 20 -1.81 22.67 -6.48
CA GLY A 20 -2.30 22.72 -5.09
C GLY A 20 -2.95 21.44 -4.57
N ARG A 21 -2.82 20.32 -5.29
CA ARG A 21 -3.35 18.99 -4.89
C ARG A 21 -2.56 18.38 -3.73
N GLY A 22 -3.22 17.45 -3.03
CA GLY A 22 -2.56 16.61 -2.02
C GLY A 22 -1.42 15.82 -2.65
N LEU A 23 -0.19 16.24 -2.36
CA LEU A 23 1.03 15.57 -2.79
C LEU A 23 1.23 14.28 -2.00
N ARG A 24 1.36 13.15 -2.70
CA ARG A 24 1.81 11.89 -2.12
C ARG A 24 3.09 11.45 -2.84
N MET A 25 4.07 11.01 -2.07
CA MET A 25 5.17 10.23 -2.65
C MET A 25 4.59 8.86 -3.03
N GLY A 26 4.75 8.48 -4.31
CA GLY A 26 4.42 7.15 -4.80
C GLY A 26 5.49 6.15 -4.39
N GLY A 27 6.77 6.51 -4.56
CA GLY A 27 7.89 5.71 -4.07
C GLY A 27 9.26 6.22 -4.51
N ALA A 28 10.30 5.50 -4.08
CA ALA A 28 11.69 5.81 -4.39
C ALA A 28 12.47 4.51 -4.64
N THR A 29 12.95 4.32 -5.86
CA THR A 29 13.70 3.11 -6.29
C THR A 29 14.57 3.45 -7.51
N ASP A 30 15.54 2.59 -7.86
CA ASP A 30 16.35 2.73 -9.07
C ASP A 30 15.55 2.19 -10.27
N LEU A 31 14.88 3.07 -11.03
CA LEU A 31 13.94 2.68 -12.08
C LEU A 31 14.65 2.28 -13.39
N ASN A 32 15.82 2.84 -13.64
CA ASN A 32 16.57 2.66 -14.88
C ASN A 32 17.80 1.74 -14.74
N GLY A 33 18.09 1.27 -13.53
CA GLY A 33 19.19 0.35 -13.23
C GLY A 33 20.57 1.01 -13.21
N ASP A 34 20.67 2.33 -13.05
CA ASP A 34 21.94 3.07 -13.05
C ASP A 34 22.62 3.16 -11.67
N GLY A 35 21.97 2.60 -10.64
CA GLY A 35 22.43 2.60 -9.25
C GLY A 35 22.05 3.86 -8.47
N LEU A 36 21.26 4.76 -9.03
CA LEU A 36 20.75 5.96 -8.38
C LEU A 36 19.26 5.81 -8.08
N THR A 37 18.85 6.19 -6.88
CA THR A 37 17.43 6.17 -6.51
C THR A 37 16.67 7.30 -7.20
N ASP A 38 15.67 6.93 -7.98
CA ASP A 38 14.69 7.79 -8.65
C ASP A 38 13.45 8.02 -7.76
N LEU A 39 12.57 8.93 -8.17
CA LEU A 39 11.38 9.28 -7.40
C LEU A 39 10.13 9.25 -8.28
N VAL A 40 9.04 8.69 -7.75
CA VAL A 40 7.71 8.79 -8.34
C VAL A 40 6.77 9.48 -7.36
N PHE A 41 6.03 10.46 -7.86
CA PHE A 41 4.99 11.16 -7.12
C PHE A 41 3.64 10.92 -7.78
N ILE A 42 2.64 10.78 -6.93
CA ILE A 42 1.24 10.71 -7.32
C ILE A 42 0.49 11.82 -6.59
N SER A 43 -0.55 12.33 -7.22
CA SER A 43 -1.37 13.38 -6.63
C SER A 43 -2.83 13.02 -6.81
N GLY A 44 -3.60 13.16 -5.75
CA GLY A 44 -5.04 12.93 -5.76
C GLY A 44 -5.81 14.17 -5.41
N THR A 45 -7.03 14.24 -5.92
CA THR A 45 -8.07 15.18 -5.53
C THR A 45 -9.00 14.48 -4.56
N PHE A 46 -9.18 15.07 -3.38
CA PHE A 46 -10.02 14.53 -2.32
C PHE A 46 -11.27 15.40 -2.16
N PRO A 47 -12.45 14.81 -1.84
CA PRO A 47 -13.63 15.58 -1.50
C PRO A 47 -13.33 16.59 -0.36
N PRO A 48 -13.96 17.77 -0.38
CA PRO A 48 -15.08 18.19 -1.24
C PRO A 48 -14.65 18.84 -2.58
N GLU A 49 -13.39 18.73 -3.01
CA GLU A 49 -12.89 19.35 -4.23
C GLU A 49 -13.42 18.66 -5.49
N GLU A 50 -13.67 19.43 -6.56
CA GLU A 50 -14.08 18.85 -7.85
C GLU A 50 -13.04 17.86 -8.38
N PRO A 51 -13.42 16.65 -8.81
CA PRO A 51 -12.46 15.61 -9.18
C PRO A 51 -11.65 16.03 -10.41
N ILE A 52 -10.33 16.15 -10.22
CA ILE A 52 -9.38 16.43 -11.29
C ILE A 52 -8.33 15.33 -11.29
N ALA A 53 -8.15 14.70 -12.45
CA ALA A 53 -7.14 13.67 -12.63
C ALA A 53 -5.72 14.29 -12.66
N GLY A 54 -4.79 13.71 -11.91
CA GLY A 54 -3.37 14.07 -11.89
C GLY A 54 -2.51 13.00 -12.53
N THR A 55 -1.71 13.37 -13.52
CA THR A 55 -0.72 12.47 -14.11
C THR A 55 0.41 12.23 -13.11
N PRO A 56 0.90 10.98 -12.95
CA PRO A 56 2.07 10.69 -12.14
C PRO A 56 3.28 11.52 -12.58
N VAL A 57 4.15 11.86 -11.64
CA VAL A 57 5.42 12.55 -11.92
C VAL A 57 6.57 11.60 -11.63
N VAL A 58 7.27 11.19 -12.68
CA VAL A 58 8.47 10.35 -12.58
C VAL A 58 9.71 11.22 -12.74
N MET A 59 10.64 11.11 -11.81
CA MET A 59 11.87 11.92 -11.73
C MET A 59 13.09 10.98 -11.70
N ILE A 60 13.85 10.97 -12.80
CA ILE A 60 15.09 10.19 -12.91
C ILE A 60 16.25 10.97 -12.32
N ASN A 61 16.98 10.37 -11.40
CA ASN A 61 18.13 10.93 -10.72
C ASN A 61 19.35 10.93 -11.65
N GLN A 62 19.87 12.12 -11.92
CA GLN A 62 21.06 12.33 -12.75
C GLN A 62 22.35 12.44 -11.90
N GLY A 63 22.24 12.15 -10.60
CA GLY A 63 23.31 12.24 -9.63
C GLY A 63 23.49 13.65 -9.05
N ASN A 64 24.15 13.71 -7.88
CA ASN A 64 24.45 14.95 -7.16
C ASN A 64 23.22 15.83 -6.86
N GLY A 65 22.06 15.21 -6.66
CA GLY A 65 20.80 15.91 -6.36
C GLY A 65 20.11 16.56 -7.56
N ASN A 66 20.53 16.23 -8.80
CA ASN A 66 19.84 16.67 -10.01
C ASN A 66 18.81 15.61 -10.44
N PHE A 67 17.61 16.03 -10.79
CA PHE A 67 16.56 15.14 -11.29
C PHE A 67 16.02 15.64 -12.63
N GLN A 68 15.75 14.71 -13.53
CA GLN A 68 15.06 14.95 -14.80
C GLN A 68 13.65 14.38 -14.71
N GLN A 69 12.64 15.23 -14.92
CA GLN A 69 11.27 14.76 -15.06
C GLN A 69 11.11 14.02 -16.40
N VAL A 70 10.47 12.86 -16.35
CA VAL A 70 10.10 12.08 -17.54
C VAL A 70 8.84 12.69 -18.16
N ASP A 71 8.85 12.84 -19.50
CA ASP A 71 7.65 13.12 -20.27
C ASP A 71 6.89 11.81 -20.52
N LEU A 72 5.78 11.63 -19.83
CA LEU A 72 4.91 10.45 -19.95
C LEU A 72 4.03 10.49 -21.21
N GLY A 73 4.04 11.61 -21.95
CA GLY A 73 3.24 11.78 -23.15
C GLY A 73 1.74 11.96 -22.87
N PRO A 74 0.95 12.20 -23.93
CA PRO A 74 -0.48 12.51 -23.81
C PRO A 74 -1.37 11.28 -23.59
N ASP A 75 -0.84 10.08 -23.82
CA ASP A 75 -1.62 8.84 -23.75
C ASP A 75 -1.71 8.30 -22.32
N VAL A 76 -0.78 8.68 -21.43
CA VAL A 76 -0.83 8.33 -20.01
C VAL A 76 -1.90 9.16 -19.31
N SER A 77 -2.97 8.48 -18.91
CA SER A 77 -4.08 9.13 -18.21
C SER A 77 -3.70 9.48 -16.77
N GLY A 78 -4.21 10.61 -16.28
CA GLY A 78 -4.13 10.93 -14.86
C GLY A 78 -5.12 10.13 -14.03
N LEU A 79 -4.88 10.10 -12.71
CA LEU A 79 -5.76 9.46 -11.74
C LEU A 79 -6.40 10.51 -10.83
N VAL A 80 -7.69 10.38 -10.52
CA VAL A 80 -8.41 11.29 -9.64
C VAL A 80 -7.95 11.12 -8.21
N HIS A 81 -7.78 9.88 -7.75
CA HIS A 81 -7.39 9.61 -6.37
C HIS A 81 -6.50 8.36 -6.32
N PRO A 82 -5.23 8.47 -6.68
CA PRO A 82 -4.30 7.36 -6.53
C PRO A 82 -3.96 7.11 -5.05
N ARG A 83 -3.85 5.84 -4.64
CA ARG A 83 -3.58 5.46 -3.23
C ARG A 83 -2.17 4.93 -2.99
N GLU A 84 -1.69 4.08 -3.89
CA GLU A 84 -0.43 3.33 -3.76
C GLU A 84 0.26 3.17 -5.12
N VAL A 85 1.58 2.99 -5.09
CA VAL A 85 2.42 2.70 -6.26
C VAL A 85 3.33 1.54 -5.92
N GLU A 86 3.39 0.56 -6.83
CA GLU A 86 4.32 -0.58 -6.74
C GLU A 86 5.23 -0.64 -7.97
N PHE A 87 6.42 -1.19 -7.77
CA PHE A 87 7.46 -1.30 -8.78
C PHE A 87 7.92 -2.74 -8.96
N ALA A 88 7.88 -3.23 -10.19
CA ALA A 88 8.42 -4.54 -10.53
C ALA A 88 8.71 -4.62 -12.03
N ASP A 89 9.53 -5.59 -12.44
CA ASP A 89 9.74 -5.91 -13.85
C ASP A 89 8.63 -6.88 -14.30
N PHE A 90 7.50 -6.33 -14.78
CA PHE A 90 6.32 -7.13 -15.14
C PHE A 90 6.44 -7.79 -16.53
N ASN A 91 7.42 -7.37 -17.32
CA ASN A 91 7.64 -7.84 -18.69
C ASN A 91 8.99 -8.55 -18.92
N GLU A 92 9.73 -8.80 -17.84
CA GLU A 92 11.03 -9.49 -17.80
C GLU A 92 12.11 -8.86 -18.70
N ASP A 93 12.05 -7.53 -18.91
CA ASP A 93 13.03 -6.80 -19.73
C ASP A 93 14.22 -6.25 -18.95
N GLY A 94 14.21 -6.41 -17.62
CA GLY A 94 15.27 -6.01 -16.70
C GLY A 94 15.11 -4.59 -16.15
N PHE A 95 14.02 -3.89 -16.46
CA PHE A 95 13.73 -2.55 -15.95
C PHE A 95 12.46 -2.53 -15.08
N LEU A 96 12.42 -1.63 -14.09
CA LEU A 96 11.24 -1.52 -13.24
C LEU A 96 10.13 -0.75 -13.94
N ASP A 97 8.97 -1.41 -14.02
CA ASP A 97 7.69 -0.84 -14.41
C ASP A 97 6.98 -0.24 -13.19
N ILE A 98 5.84 0.42 -13.42
CA ILE A 98 5.07 1.10 -12.38
C ILE A 98 3.61 0.66 -12.44
N LEU A 99 3.08 0.16 -11.33
CA LEU A 99 1.65 -0.10 -11.13
C LEU A 99 1.08 0.89 -10.11
N ILE A 100 -0.02 1.57 -10.44
CA ILE A 100 -0.63 2.60 -9.59
C ILE A 100 -2.07 2.23 -9.28
N ALA A 101 -2.40 2.22 -7.98
CA ALA A 101 -3.74 1.96 -7.48
C ALA A 101 -4.68 3.13 -7.78
N GLY A 102 -5.66 2.91 -8.65
CA GLY A 102 -6.75 3.85 -8.91
C GLY A 102 -7.91 3.61 -7.95
N HIS A 103 -8.14 4.54 -7.02
CA HIS A 103 -9.29 4.46 -6.11
C HIS A 103 -10.50 5.24 -6.64
N GLY A 104 -10.26 6.32 -7.39
CA GLY A 104 -11.32 7.21 -7.87
C GLY A 104 -11.92 8.10 -6.79
N TYR A 105 -12.89 8.91 -7.21
CA TYR A 105 -13.42 9.98 -6.36
C TYR A 105 -14.14 9.42 -5.12
N ASP A 106 -13.66 9.82 -3.94
CA ASP A 106 -14.04 9.23 -2.64
C ASP A 106 -15.34 9.82 -2.06
N THR A 107 -16.35 9.95 -2.92
CA THR A 107 -17.68 10.42 -2.52
C THR A 107 -18.73 9.84 -3.46
N HIS A 108 -19.96 9.75 -2.97
CA HIS A 108 -21.11 9.28 -3.75
C HIS A 108 -21.18 9.99 -5.12
N PRO A 109 -21.32 9.26 -6.25
CA PRO A 109 -21.77 7.86 -6.35
C PRO A 109 -20.69 6.79 -6.21
N PHE A 110 -19.47 7.15 -5.79
CA PHE A 110 -18.34 6.23 -5.68
C PHE A 110 -18.08 5.54 -7.03
N PRO A 111 -17.64 6.31 -8.06
CA PRO A 111 -17.49 5.78 -9.41
C PRO A 111 -16.38 4.71 -9.55
N GLY A 112 -15.45 4.65 -8.60
CA GLY A 112 -14.21 3.88 -8.74
C GLY A 112 -13.29 4.46 -9.82
N GLU A 113 -12.14 3.85 -10.01
CA GLU A 113 -11.17 4.19 -11.04
C GLU A 113 -10.41 2.93 -11.47
N ALA A 114 -9.90 2.91 -12.70
CA ALA A 114 -9.04 1.83 -13.16
C ALA A 114 -7.61 2.05 -12.65
N ASN A 115 -6.90 0.95 -12.40
CA ASN A 115 -5.47 0.99 -12.08
C ASN A 115 -4.64 1.38 -13.32
N THR A 116 -3.48 2.00 -13.11
CA THR A 116 -2.55 2.39 -14.20
C THR A 116 -1.33 1.48 -14.19
N LEU A 117 -1.00 0.91 -15.35
CA LEU A 117 0.25 0.18 -15.57
C LEU A 117 1.11 0.94 -16.58
N LEU A 118 2.32 1.29 -16.18
CA LEU A 118 3.32 1.95 -17.03
C LEU A 118 4.50 1.01 -17.22
N LEU A 119 4.70 0.53 -18.44
CA LEU A 119 5.88 -0.29 -18.76
C LEU A 119 7.06 0.62 -19.12
N SER A 120 8.21 0.34 -18.53
CA SER A 120 9.47 1.00 -18.85
C SER A 120 9.89 0.65 -20.28
N THR A 121 10.61 1.56 -20.92
CA THR A 121 11.28 1.29 -22.21
C THR A 121 12.76 0.97 -22.05
N GLY A 122 13.25 0.92 -20.80
CA GLY A 122 14.68 0.84 -20.47
C GLY A 122 15.50 2.09 -20.78
N SER A 123 14.89 3.12 -21.37
CA SER A 123 15.55 4.39 -21.70
C SER A 123 15.15 5.55 -20.78
N GLY A 124 14.51 5.24 -19.64
CA GLY A 124 13.96 6.24 -18.72
C GLY A 124 12.68 6.90 -19.23
N THR A 125 11.95 6.23 -20.14
CA THR A 125 10.60 6.62 -20.58
C THR A 125 9.63 5.47 -20.32
N TYR A 126 8.33 5.77 -20.35
CA TYR A 126 7.27 4.79 -20.08
C TYR A 126 6.20 4.77 -21.16
N VAL A 127 5.49 3.65 -21.28
CA VAL A 127 4.33 3.45 -22.15
C VAL A 127 3.14 3.05 -21.29
N ASP A 128 1.98 3.68 -21.53
CA ASP A 128 0.72 3.26 -20.92
C ASP A 128 0.32 1.87 -21.43
N ALA A 129 0.33 0.91 -20.51
CA ALA A 129 -0.04 -0.48 -20.72
C ALA A 129 -1.24 -0.86 -19.84
N SER A 130 -2.02 0.10 -19.34
CA SER A 130 -3.15 -0.16 -18.42
C SER A 130 -4.20 -1.11 -19.02
N LYS A 131 -4.32 -1.15 -20.35
CA LYS A 131 -5.17 -2.11 -21.08
C LYS A 131 -4.72 -3.58 -20.96
N ASN A 132 -3.52 -3.82 -20.46
CA ASN A 132 -2.97 -5.16 -20.23
C ASN A 132 -3.40 -5.73 -18.89
N LEU A 133 -3.91 -4.88 -17.99
CA LEU A 133 -4.66 -5.30 -16.81
C LEU A 133 -6.04 -5.82 -17.25
N PRO A 134 -6.69 -6.69 -16.44
CA PRO A 134 -7.99 -7.23 -16.77
C PRO A 134 -9.04 -6.14 -17.07
N GLU A 135 -9.86 -6.37 -18.10
CA GLU A 135 -10.98 -5.48 -18.44
C GLU A 135 -11.98 -5.35 -17.27
N ASP A 136 -12.69 -4.21 -17.21
CA ASP A 136 -13.69 -3.90 -16.18
C ASP A 136 -13.16 -3.84 -14.72
N ASP A 137 -11.85 -3.72 -14.52
CA ASP A 137 -11.27 -3.50 -13.18
C ASP A 137 -11.32 -2.03 -12.73
N THR A 138 -12.51 -1.42 -12.81
CA THR A 138 -12.76 -0.12 -12.19
C THR A 138 -13.23 -0.36 -10.75
N GLY A 139 -12.39 0.02 -9.79
CA GLY A 139 -12.58 -0.33 -8.40
C GLY A 139 -12.17 0.77 -7.43
N PHE A 140 -12.17 0.39 -6.16
CA PHE A 140 -11.68 1.20 -5.05
C PHE A 140 -10.38 0.57 -4.57
N THR A 141 -9.33 0.65 -5.40
CA THR A 141 -8.05 0.01 -5.09
C THR A 141 -7.40 0.80 -3.96
N HIS A 142 -7.38 0.22 -2.77
CA HIS A 142 -6.73 0.80 -1.60
C HIS A 142 -5.27 0.39 -1.50
N SER A 143 -4.99 -0.86 -1.87
CA SER A 143 -3.65 -1.41 -1.80
C SER A 143 -3.26 -2.25 -3.01
N LEU A 144 -1.97 -2.39 -3.20
CA LEU A 144 -1.30 -3.27 -4.13
C LEU A 144 -0.32 -4.17 -3.36
N SER A 145 -0.05 -5.34 -3.90
CA SER A 145 1.09 -6.15 -3.45
C SER A 145 1.62 -6.89 -4.66
N VAL A 146 2.94 -6.83 -4.87
CA VAL A 146 3.57 -7.37 -6.08
C VAL A 146 4.60 -8.42 -5.68
N GLY A 147 4.64 -9.52 -6.42
CA GLY A 147 5.57 -10.61 -6.22
C GLY A 147 5.17 -11.85 -6.99
N ASP A 148 6.09 -12.80 -7.15
CA ASP A 148 5.80 -14.12 -7.71
C ASP A 148 5.04 -14.97 -6.69
N ILE A 149 3.72 -14.78 -6.63
CA ILE A 149 2.87 -15.45 -5.63
C ILE A 149 2.65 -16.92 -5.96
N ASN A 150 2.85 -17.32 -7.23
CA ASN A 150 2.56 -18.67 -7.68
C ASN A 150 3.81 -19.55 -7.98
N GLY A 151 5.00 -18.96 -7.94
CA GLY A 151 6.29 -19.63 -8.10
C GLY A 151 6.68 -19.90 -9.56
N ASP A 152 6.09 -19.21 -10.54
CA ASP A 152 6.40 -19.42 -11.97
C ASP A 152 7.52 -18.50 -12.51
N GLY A 153 8.09 -17.68 -11.64
CA GLY A 153 9.17 -16.74 -11.93
C GLY A 153 8.71 -15.37 -12.41
N LYS A 154 7.40 -15.13 -12.52
CA LYS A 154 6.83 -13.89 -13.05
C LYS A 154 6.20 -13.05 -11.96
N GLN A 155 6.18 -11.75 -12.18
CA GLN A 155 5.58 -10.82 -11.23
C GLN A 155 4.05 -10.85 -11.35
N ASP A 156 3.41 -11.28 -10.27
CA ASP A 156 1.97 -11.19 -10.07
C ASP A 156 1.63 -9.98 -9.20
N ALA A 157 0.35 -9.61 -9.14
CA ALA A 157 -0.10 -8.60 -8.19
C ALA A 157 -1.44 -8.94 -7.53
N LEU A 158 -1.60 -8.50 -6.29
CA LEU A 158 -2.89 -8.41 -5.62
C LEU A 158 -3.46 -7.00 -5.81
N ILE A 159 -4.66 -6.92 -6.35
CA ILE A 159 -5.43 -5.67 -6.43
C ILE A 159 -6.36 -5.62 -5.22
N GLY A 160 -5.99 -4.82 -4.22
CA GLY A 160 -6.70 -4.63 -2.94
C GLY A 160 -7.92 -3.70 -3.07
N ASN A 161 -8.85 -4.08 -3.93
CA ASN A 161 -10.13 -3.40 -4.08
C ASN A 161 -11.03 -3.63 -2.86
N LEU A 162 -11.69 -2.58 -2.37
CA LEU A 162 -12.72 -2.75 -1.34
C LEU A 162 -13.92 -3.59 -1.85
N PRO A 163 -14.64 -4.28 -0.93
CA PRO A 163 -15.88 -4.99 -1.24
C PRO A 163 -16.87 -4.14 -2.04
N GLY A 164 -17.35 -4.64 -3.19
CA GLY A 164 -18.21 -3.87 -4.09
C GLY A 164 -17.96 -4.20 -5.57
N ASN A 165 -17.76 -3.17 -6.40
CA ASN A 165 -17.67 -3.23 -7.87
C ASN A 165 -16.91 -4.47 -8.38
N SER A 166 -15.58 -4.46 -8.27
CA SER A 166 -14.71 -5.53 -8.79
C SER A 166 -14.17 -6.45 -7.70
N GLY A 167 -14.22 -6.02 -6.42
CA GLY A 167 -13.69 -6.76 -5.28
C GLY A 167 -12.18 -7.07 -5.38
N PRO A 168 -11.56 -7.54 -4.29
CA PRO A 168 -10.14 -7.88 -4.33
C PRO A 168 -9.89 -9.14 -5.15
N HIS A 169 -8.83 -9.13 -5.95
CA HIS A 169 -8.49 -10.21 -6.87
C HIS A 169 -6.97 -10.23 -7.14
N LEU A 170 -6.46 -11.40 -7.52
CA LEU A 170 -5.10 -11.51 -8.06
C LEU A 170 -5.11 -11.21 -9.56
N VAL A 171 -4.01 -10.68 -10.04
CA VAL A 171 -3.68 -10.60 -11.46
C VAL A 171 -2.36 -11.35 -11.66
N LEU A 172 -2.44 -12.43 -12.44
CA LEU A 172 -1.29 -13.29 -12.71
C LEU A 172 -0.58 -12.81 -13.98
N GLY A 173 0.69 -12.47 -13.86
CA GLY A 173 1.52 -11.96 -14.93
C GLY A 173 1.99 -13.08 -15.85
N ASP A 174 2.05 -12.82 -17.16
CA ASP A 174 2.59 -13.80 -18.11
C ASP A 174 4.08 -13.59 -18.46
N GLY A 175 4.71 -12.59 -17.84
CA GLY A 175 6.10 -12.19 -18.07
C GLY A 175 6.29 -11.33 -19.32
N THR A 176 5.20 -10.88 -19.96
CA THR A 176 5.24 -9.96 -21.11
C THR A 176 4.56 -8.61 -20.82
N GLY A 177 4.24 -8.36 -19.55
CA GLY A 177 3.44 -7.24 -19.10
C GLY A 177 1.94 -7.42 -19.37
N GLN A 178 1.47 -8.64 -19.66
CA GLN A 178 0.05 -8.99 -19.74
C GLN A 178 -0.41 -9.74 -18.50
N PHE A 179 -1.64 -9.47 -18.07
CA PHE A 179 -2.19 -10.05 -16.84
C PHE A 179 -3.49 -10.79 -17.08
N THR A 180 -3.68 -11.87 -16.32
CA THR A 180 -4.96 -12.61 -16.24
C THR A 180 -5.53 -12.49 -14.83
N ARG A 181 -6.80 -12.10 -14.74
CA ARG A 181 -7.52 -12.04 -13.46
C ARG A 181 -7.72 -13.42 -12.86
N HIS A 182 -7.49 -13.53 -11.56
CA HIS A 182 -7.82 -14.68 -10.73
C HIS A 182 -8.56 -14.22 -9.48
N ASP A 183 -9.86 -14.56 -9.40
CA ASP A 183 -10.72 -14.13 -8.31
C ASP A 183 -10.38 -14.82 -6.98
N LEU A 184 -10.39 -14.05 -5.89
CA LEU A 184 -10.26 -14.60 -4.55
C LEU A 184 -11.54 -15.26 -4.06
N GLU A 185 -11.42 -16.12 -3.05
CA GLU A 185 -12.56 -16.73 -2.38
C GLU A 185 -13.43 -15.65 -1.70
N PRO A 186 -14.69 -15.44 -2.13
CA PRO A 186 -15.50 -14.38 -1.55
C PRO A 186 -15.72 -14.56 -0.05
N VAL A 187 -15.89 -15.79 0.43
CA VAL A 187 -16.07 -16.10 1.85
C VAL A 187 -14.90 -15.66 2.75
N ARG A 188 -13.74 -15.35 2.17
CA ARG A 188 -12.55 -14.89 2.92
C ARG A 188 -12.24 -13.42 2.71
N PHE A 189 -12.48 -12.90 1.51
CA PHE A 189 -11.99 -11.57 1.11
C PHE A 189 -13.08 -10.60 0.71
N ASN A 190 -14.33 -11.06 0.57
CA ASN A 190 -15.46 -10.26 0.10
C ASN A 190 -16.80 -10.85 0.56
N ASP A 191 -16.92 -11.19 1.84
CA ASP A 191 -18.14 -11.81 2.41
C ASP A 191 -19.15 -10.76 2.91
N GLY A 192 -18.78 -9.48 2.80
CA GLY A 192 -19.57 -8.33 3.24
C GLY A 192 -19.49 -8.04 4.74
N THR A 193 -18.64 -8.75 5.48
CA THR A 193 -18.45 -8.55 6.93
C THR A 193 -17.07 -7.98 7.27
N ASP A 194 -16.06 -8.38 6.53
CA ASP A 194 -14.68 -7.90 6.69
C ASP A 194 -14.25 -7.08 5.44
N SER A 195 -13.53 -5.98 5.68
CA SER A 195 -12.80 -5.23 4.65
C SER A 195 -11.37 -4.94 5.11
N TRP A 196 -10.48 -4.70 4.16
CA TRP A 196 -9.07 -4.45 4.38
C TRP A 196 -8.60 -3.36 3.44
N THR A 197 -7.66 -2.55 3.91
CA THR A 197 -7.15 -1.37 3.17
C THR A 197 -5.65 -1.37 2.98
N ALA A 198 -4.97 -2.40 3.51
CA ALA A 198 -3.57 -2.64 3.30
C ALA A 198 -3.34 -4.13 2.99
N SER A 199 -2.37 -4.40 2.14
CA SER A 199 -1.85 -5.74 1.87
C SER A 199 -0.36 -5.69 1.71
N PHE A 200 0.31 -6.80 1.99
CA PHE A 200 1.71 -6.94 1.69
C PHE A 200 2.05 -8.41 1.39
N PHE A 201 2.86 -8.63 0.36
CA PHE A 201 3.46 -9.94 0.12
C PHE A 201 4.83 -10.01 0.80
N ALA A 202 5.04 -11.06 1.59
CA ALA A 202 6.32 -11.33 2.22
C ALA A 202 6.47 -12.83 2.47
N ASN A 203 7.70 -13.33 2.31
CA ASN A 203 8.08 -14.66 2.79
C ASN A 203 8.26 -14.57 4.31
N VAL A 204 7.21 -14.88 5.06
CA VAL A 204 7.20 -14.75 6.51
C VAL A 204 7.62 -16.02 7.22
N ASP A 205 7.49 -17.19 6.61
CA ASP A 205 7.85 -18.46 7.24
C ASP A 205 9.18 -19.07 6.73
N ALA A 206 9.86 -18.33 5.84
CA ALA A 206 11.16 -18.66 5.25
C ALA A 206 11.15 -19.94 4.38
N ASP A 207 10.03 -20.23 3.70
CA ASP A 207 9.91 -21.37 2.77
C ASP A 207 10.14 -21.02 1.29
N ASP A 208 10.45 -19.74 1.00
CA ASP A 208 10.63 -19.16 -0.33
C ASP A 208 9.34 -18.99 -1.16
N GLN A 209 8.17 -19.28 -0.57
CA GLN A 209 6.87 -18.84 -1.03
C GLN A 209 6.56 -17.46 -0.42
N LEU A 210 5.72 -16.68 -1.10
CA LEU A 210 5.20 -15.44 -0.54
C LEU A 210 3.85 -15.69 0.14
N GLU A 211 3.67 -15.13 1.33
CA GLU A 211 2.40 -15.08 2.04
C GLU A 211 1.74 -13.73 1.83
N LEU A 212 0.41 -13.71 1.94
CA LEU A 212 -0.36 -12.48 1.98
C LEU A 212 -0.62 -12.05 3.43
N ILE A 213 -0.15 -10.86 3.78
CA ILE A 213 -0.53 -10.16 5.01
C ILE A 213 -1.64 -9.17 4.66
N THR A 214 -2.79 -9.23 5.33
CA THR A 214 -3.88 -8.26 5.16
C THR A 214 -4.05 -7.38 6.39
N GLY A 215 -4.26 -6.09 6.15
CA GLY A 215 -4.50 -5.07 7.16
C GLY A 215 -5.98 -4.69 7.20
N VAL A 216 -6.64 -4.98 8.33
CA VAL A 216 -8.08 -4.77 8.49
C VAL A 216 -8.47 -3.29 8.37
N GLU A 217 -9.63 -3.02 7.79
CA GLU A 217 -10.35 -1.75 7.89
C GLU A 217 -11.62 -1.87 8.74
N VAL A 218 -12.46 -2.87 8.44
CA VAL A 218 -13.71 -3.16 9.16
C VAL A 218 -13.79 -4.66 9.45
N GLY A 219 -14.34 -5.01 10.62
CA GLY A 219 -14.68 -6.39 10.96
C GLY A 219 -13.60 -7.11 11.79
N GLY A 220 -13.09 -8.22 11.24
CA GLY A 220 -12.15 -9.14 11.88
C GLY A 220 -10.73 -8.59 12.12
N PRO A 221 -9.78 -9.43 12.57
CA PRO A 221 -8.38 -9.03 12.71
C PRO A 221 -7.64 -8.97 11.38
N SER A 222 -6.46 -8.33 11.38
CA SER A 222 -5.44 -8.52 10.35
C SER A 222 -4.98 -9.98 10.31
N ARG A 223 -4.58 -10.49 9.14
CA ARG A 223 -4.35 -11.93 8.93
C ARG A 223 -3.12 -12.19 8.07
N VAL A 224 -2.60 -13.40 8.18
CA VAL A 224 -1.60 -13.96 7.27
C VAL A 224 -2.20 -15.16 6.56
N TYR A 225 -1.99 -15.25 5.25
CA TYR A 225 -2.46 -16.35 4.42
C TYR A 225 -1.31 -16.97 3.63
N ASP A 226 -1.22 -18.29 3.66
CA ASP A 226 -0.36 -19.07 2.78
C ASP A 226 -1.00 -19.12 1.38
N PHE A 227 -0.20 -19.17 0.31
CA PHE A 227 -0.71 -19.41 -1.04
C PHE A 227 -0.52 -20.87 -1.45
N ASP A 228 -1.62 -21.61 -1.60
CA ASP A 228 -1.60 -22.96 -2.16
C ASP A 228 -1.51 -22.90 -3.70
N THR A 229 -0.29 -23.06 -4.21
CA THR A 229 0.02 -23.08 -5.65
C THR A 229 -0.65 -24.21 -6.41
N SER A 230 -1.09 -25.28 -5.74
CA SER A 230 -1.79 -26.39 -6.41
C SER A 230 -3.23 -26.05 -6.75
N SER A 231 -3.84 -25.13 -5.98
CA SER A 231 -5.22 -24.70 -6.16
C SER A 231 -5.36 -23.21 -6.53
N ASN A 232 -4.25 -22.47 -6.54
CA ASN A 232 -4.17 -21.01 -6.65
C ASN A 232 -5.07 -20.32 -5.62
N ARG A 233 -4.95 -20.66 -4.34
CA ARG A 233 -5.83 -20.11 -3.30
C ARG A 233 -5.07 -19.76 -2.04
N PHE A 234 -5.49 -18.66 -1.43
CA PHE A 234 -5.06 -18.28 -0.09
C PHE A 234 -5.72 -19.15 0.98
N VAL A 235 -4.90 -19.73 1.86
CA VAL A 235 -5.32 -20.49 3.03
C VAL A 235 -4.98 -19.67 4.26
N LEU A 236 -5.95 -19.45 5.15
CA LEU A 236 -5.70 -18.72 6.39
C LEU A 236 -4.65 -19.47 7.22
N GLN A 237 -3.51 -18.83 7.44
CA GLN A 237 -2.43 -19.34 8.27
C GLN A 237 -2.69 -18.98 9.73
N GLN A 238 -2.85 -17.68 10.01
CA GLN A 238 -3.09 -17.16 11.35
C GLN A 238 -3.77 -15.78 11.35
N GLU A 239 -4.39 -15.46 12.49
CA GLU A 239 -4.86 -14.11 12.80
C GLU A 239 -3.79 -13.38 13.62
N LEU A 240 -3.56 -12.11 13.31
CA LEU A 240 -2.56 -11.28 13.98
C LEU A 240 -3.15 -10.65 15.26
N PRO A 241 -2.29 -10.24 16.22
CA PRO A 241 -2.73 -9.53 17.42
C PRO A 241 -3.63 -8.34 17.13
N VAL A 242 -4.59 -8.09 18.02
CA VAL A 242 -5.54 -6.98 17.91
C VAL A 242 -4.80 -5.66 17.77
N GLY A 243 -5.23 -4.83 16.83
CA GLY A 243 -4.63 -3.52 16.58
C GLY A 243 -4.78 -2.53 17.72
N LEU A 244 -4.05 -1.42 17.62
CA LEU A 244 -3.86 -0.44 18.69
C LEU A 244 -5.14 0.23 19.18
N PHE A 245 -6.13 0.36 18.30
CA PHE A 245 -7.40 1.03 18.59
C PHE A 245 -8.45 0.06 19.13
N GLY A 246 -8.15 -1.24 19.16
CA GLY A 246 -9.04 -2.30 19.59
C GLY A 246 -9.67 -3.08 18.44
N GLN A 247 -10.40 -4.13 18.80
CA GLN A 247 -11.06 -5.02 17.86
C GLN A 247 -12.28 -4.33 17.22
N GLY A 248 -12.35 -4.37 15.88
CA GLY A 248 -13.42 -3.74 15.10
C GLY A 248 -13.35 -2.21 15.04
N THR A 249 -12.30 -1.61 15.60
CA THR A 249 -12.09 -0.15 15.66
C THR A 249 -10.75 0.27 15.07
N THR A 250 -9.89 -0.67 14.70
CA THR A 250 -8.60 -0.40 14.05
C THR A 250 -8.76 -0.44 12.53
N THR A 251 -8.12 0.51 11.86
CA THR A 251 -7.88 0.49 10.42
C THR A 251 -6.37 0.49 10.16
N VAL A 252 -5.87 -0.45 9.38
CA VAL A 252 -4.47 -0.56 8.97
C VAL A 252 -4.30 0.11 7.61
N SER A 253 -3.45 1.13 7.55
CA SER A 253 -3.23 1.93 6.34
C SER A 253 -1.99 1.52 5.54
N ASP A 254 -1.03 0.85 6.17
CA ASP A 254 0.17 0.33 5.51
C ASP A 254 0.79 -0.81 6.33
N ILE A 255 1.47 -1.73 5.65
CA ILE A 255 2.18 -2.87 6.21
C ILE A 255 3.60 -2.88 5.61
N LYS A 256 4.59 -3.11 6.47
CA LYS A 256 5.97 -3.40 6.06
C LYS A 256 6.54 -4.53 6.90
N THR A 257 7.51 -5.25 6.33
CA THR A 257 8.19 -6.33 7.03
C THR A 257 9.69 -6.11 7.06
N ALA A 258 10.33 -6.61 8.11
CA ALA A 258 11.78 -6.62 8.29
C ALA A 258 12.12 -7.52 9.48
N ASP A 259 13.36 -8.02 9.55
CA ASP A 259 13.91 -8.57 10.80
C ASP A 259 14.31 -7.40 11.71
N LEU A 260 13.46 -7.07 12.70
CA LEU A 260 13.63 -5.90 13.57
C LEU A 260 14.48 -6.21 14.79
N ASN A 261 14.56 -7.48 15.19
CA ASN A 261 15.24 -7.91 16.40
C ASN A 261 16.58 -8.65 16.11
N ASN A 262 16.89 -8.91 14.85
CA ASN A 262 18.03 -9.67 14.32
C ASN A 262 18.04 -11.16 14.71
N ASP A 263 16.88 -11.80 14.78
CA ASP A 263 16.76 -13.24 15.03
C ASP A 263 16.64 -14.09 13.75
N GLY A 264 16.59 -13.44 12.60
CA GLY A 264 16.47 -14.06 11.27
C GLY A 264 15.03 -14.40 10.87
N LEU A 265 14.03 -13.96 11.64
CA LEU A 265 12.61 -14.08 11.30
C LEU A 265 12.06 -12.76 10.76
N THR A 266 11.00 -12.87 9.96
CA THR A 266 10.35 -11.72 9.34
C THR A 266 9.32 -11.13 10.30
N ASP A 267 9.59 -9.95 10.86
CA ASP A 267 8.65 -9.20 11.70
C ASP A 267 7.73 -8.30 10.85
N ILE A 268 6.63 -7.83 11.45
CA ILE A 268 5.64 -6.98 10.80
C ILE A 268 5.51 -5.64 11.53
N VAL A 269 5.50 -4.55 10.76
CA VAL A 269 5.12 -3.20 11.22
C VAL A 269 3.87 -2.76 10.48
N MET A 270 2.88 -2.25 11.23
CA MET A 270 1.64 -1.74 10.65
C MET A 270 1.41 -0.28 11.04
N ALA A 271 1.09 0.55 10.06
CA ALA A 271 0.55 1.88 10.30
C ALA A 271 -0.97 1.79 10.51
N GLN A 272 -1.48 2.47 11.53
CA GLN A 272 -2.87 2.31 11.96
C GLN A 272 -3.54 3.63 12.33
N THR A 273 -4.85 3.69 12.10
CA THR A 273 -5.77 4.71 12.60
C THR A 273 -6.96 4.03 13.30
N ASP A 274 -7.84 4.81 13.91
CA ASP A 274 -9.16 4.28 14.25
C ASP A 274 -10.03 4.10 12.98
N SER A 275 -11.21 3.50 13.15
CA SER A 275 -12.17 3.23 12.08
C SER A 275 -12.82 4.48 11.46
N SER A 276 -12.50 5.68 11.97
CA SER A 276 -12.87 6.98 11.41
C SER A 276 -11.66 7.71 10.83
N TYR A 277 -10.55 6.99 10.61
CA TYR A 277 -9.27 7.51 10.15
C TYR A 277 -8.74 8.64 11.07
N GLN A 278 -9.03 8.57 12.36
CA GLN A 278 -8.54 9.51 13.38
C GLN A 278 -7.47 8.87 14.26
N GLY A 279 -6.51 9.71 14.69
CA GLY A 279 -5.31 9.24 15.38
C GLY A 279 -4.36 8.49 14.43
N ALA A 280 -3.14 8.25 14.90
CA ALA A 280 -2.16 7.46 14.18
C ALA A 280 -1.32 6.65 15.15
N GLY A 281 -0.96 5.44 14.79
CA GLY A 281 -0.09 4.57 15.57
C GLY A 281 0.69 3.61 14.69
N LEU A 282 1.79 3.10 15.23
CA LEU A 282 2.57 2.02 14.63
C LEU A 282 2.46 0.81 15.54
N GLN A 283 1.99 -0.31 15.02
CA GLN A 283 2.04 -1.59 15.72
C GLN A 283 3.26 -2.38 15.24
N VAL A 284 4.03 -2.92 16.18
CA VAL A 284 5.20 -3.77 15.91
C VAL A 284 4.90 -5.18 16.40
N LEU A 285 4.84 -6.12 15.46
CA LEU A 285 4.59 -7.52 15.71
C LEU A 285 5.87 -8.31 15.42
N ILE A 286 6.42 -8.92 16.46
CA ILE A 286 7.63 -9.73 16.35
C ILE A 286 7.24 -11.18 16.14
N GLN A 287 7.83 -11.82 15.13
CA GLN A 287 7.64 -13.23 14.88
C GLN A 287 8.40 -14.04 15.92
N GLU A 288 7.74 -15.06 16.47
CA GLU A 288 8.34 -15.99 17.42
C GLU A 288 8.75 -17.28 16.69
N HIS A 289 9.68 -18.06 17.25
CA HIS A 289 10.17 -19.29 16.61
C HIS A 289 9.12 -20.39 16.36
N ASP A 290 7.91 -20.25 16.90
CA ASP A 290 6.77 -21.14 16.59
C ASP A 290 5.90 -20.63 15.44
N GLY A 291 6.31 -19.54 14.78
CA GLY A 291 5.61 -18.88 13.67
C GLY A 291 4.53 -17.90 14.11
N SER A 292 4.21 -17.82 15.41
CA SER A 292 3.23 -16.86 15.92
C SER A 292 3.79 -15.45 16.02
N TYR A 293 2.90 -14.45 16.08
CA TYR A 293 3.30 -13.05 16.27
C TYR A 293 2.93 -12.51 17.66
N SER A 294 3.91 -11.90 18.30
CA SER A 294 3.74 -11.16 19.56
C SER A 294 3.73 -9.66 19.32
N ASP A 295 2.76 -8.95 19.89
CA ASP A 295 2.81 -7.48 19.92
C ASP A 295 3.93 -7.00 20.87
N LYS A 296 4.93 -6.31 20.33
CA LYS A 296 6.06 -5.70 21.07
C LYS A 296 6.09 -4.18 20.92
N THR A 297 4.99 -3.56 20.52
CA THR A 297 4.90 -2.12 20.23
C THR A 297 5.48 -1.27 21.37
N ASP A 298 5.08 -1.52 22.62
CA ASP A 298 5.57 -0.75 23.78
C ASP A 298 7.09 -0.82 23.97
N THR A 299 7.71 -1.94 23.57
CA THR A 299 9.15 -2.14 23.71
C THR A 299 9.91 -1.43 22.59
N PHE A 300 9.45 -1.57 21.34
CA PHE A 300 10.11 -0.98 20.17
C PHE A 300 9.88 0.53 20.05
N MET A 301 8.74 1.02 20.56
CA MET A 301 8.39 2.44 20.52
C MET A 301 8.85 3.20 21.78
N GLN A 302 9.60 2.55 22.68
CA GLN A 302 10.09 3.20 23.90
C GLN A 302 10.97 4.41 23.57
N GLY A 303 10.55 5.59 24.03
CA GLY A 303 11.29 6.84 23.83
C GLY A 303 11.05 7.54 22.49
N VAL A 304 10.17 7.00 21.64
CA VAL A 304 9.69 7.69 20.45
C VAL A 304 8.66 8.76 20.88
N ASP A 305 9.03 10.03 20.77
CA ASP A 305 8.09 11.14 20.94
C ASP A 305 7.33 11.34 19.63
N LEU A 306 6.15 10.73 19.55
CA LEU A 306 5.23 10.92 18.42
C LEU A 306 4.50 12.28 18.48
N GLY A 307 4.96 13.24 19.30
CA GLY A 307 4.60 14.64 19.23
C GLY A 307 3.09 14.88 19.35
N GLY A 308 2.47 14.51 20.48
CA GLY A 308 1.06 14.81 20.75
C GLY A 308 0.02 14.15 19.82
N PHE A 309 0.40 13.57 18.68
CA PHE A 309 -0.45 12.79 17.78
C PHE A 309 -0.94 11.48 18.43
N VAL A 310 -0.29 11.04 19.52
CA VAL A 310 -0.62 9.85 20.32
C VAL A 310 -1.05 10.22 21.75
N ALA A 311 -1.49 11.46 21.98
CA ALA A 311 -2.00 11.85 23.30
C ALA A 311 -3.44 11.36 23.55
N GLN A 312 -3.72 10.07 23.32
CA GLN A 312 -4.86 9.41 23.97
C GLN A 312 -4.73 7.91 24.25
N MET A 313 -3.68 7.20 23.82
CA MET A 313 -3.67 5.72 23.96
C MET A 313 -2.61 5.10 24.88
N VAL A 314 -1.59 5.84 25.35
CA VAL A 314 -0.64 5.27 26.34
C VAL A 314 -1.07 5.56 27.80
N ARG A 315 -2.28 6.09 28.03
CA ARG A 315 -2.86 6.26 29.39
C ARG A 315 -4.33 5.84 29.43
N GLY A 316 -4.59 4.54 29.29
CA GLY A 316 -5.96 4.05 29.28
C GLY A 316 -6.21 2.63 29.77
N ILE A 317 -5.19 1.82 30.07
CA ILE A 317 -5.39 0.54 30.77
C ILE A 317 -5.25 0.79 32.28
N HIS A 318 -6.32 1.31 32.88
CA HIS A 318 -6.60 1.08 34.29
C HIS A 318 -8.02 0.57 34.42
N CYS A 319 -8.14 -0.74 34.67
CA CYS A 319 -9.30 -1.32 35.31
C CYS A 319 -9.64 -0.50 36.56
N LEU A 320 -10.75 0.21 36.55
CA LEU A 320 -11.41 0.68 37.77
C LEU A 320 -12.91 0.46 37.61
N ASN A 321 -13.38 -0.69 38.11
CA ASN A 321 -14.71 -0.78 38.69
C ASN A 321 -14.73 0.13 39.92
N PRO A 322 -15.64 1.10 40.05
CA PRO A 322 -16.07 1.57 41.35
C PRO A 322 -17.31 0.78 41.74
N VAL A 323 -17.10 -0.14 42.68
CA VAL A 323 -18.15 -0.57 43.60
C VAL A 323 -18.60 0.67 44.37
N GLY A 324 -19.89 0.94 44.35
CA GLY A 324 -20.59 1.91 45.17
C GLY A 324 -22.05 1.49 45.29
#